data_AF-A0A7S2S2V9-F1
#
_entry.id   AF-A0A7S2S2V9-F1
#
_cell.length_a   1.000
_cell.length_b   1.000
_cell.length_c   1.000
_cell.angle_alpha   90.00
_cell.angle_beta   90.00
_cell.angle_gamma   90.00
#
_symmetry.space_group_name_H-M   'P 1'
#
loop_
_entity.id
_entity.type
_entity.pdbx_description
1 polymer ?
#
loop_
_entity_poly.entity_id
_entity_poly.type
_entity_poly.pdbx_seq_one_letter_code
_entity_poly.pdbx_strand_id
1 'polypeptide(L)'
;GFISSGNSSKQYICLISRAPVIQFMENVLLELASLCNQDLCPVVALEPFVRCIIAEVPCPPTDRCMKIFWERKHIFQRWIRVCFPRMRRLPLTEDRGIQLLFTRFTPEVVVNIVEHILAEDSIILYAQEVSNLAPLAEALRAIVFPFVWQGVYLPYLPKSEWR
;
A
#
# COMPACT_ATOMS: atom_id res chain seq x y z
N GLY A 1 -3.90 17.81 -4.08
CA GLY A 1 -4.95 18.84 -4.00
C GLY A 1 -6.20 18.21 -3.42
N PHE A 2 -6.85 18.87 -2.47
CA PHE A 2 -8.09 18.38 -1.87
C PHE A 2 -9.27 19.00 -2.63
N ILE A 3 -10.13 18.16 -3.22
CA ILE A 3 -11.38 18.58 -3.84
C ILE A 3 -12.48 18.10 -2.89
N SER A 4 -13.25 19.03 -2.31
CA SER A 4 -14.53 18.71 -1.69
C SER A 4 -15.63 19.51 -2.40
N SER A 5 -16.63 18.78 -2.92
CA SER A 5 -17.90 19.35 -3.36
C SER A 5 -19.01 18.64 -2.60
N GLY A 6 -19.94 19.40 -2.01
CA GLY A 6 -21.03 18.90 -1.19
C GLY A 6 -22.00 17.98 -1.94
N ASN A 7 -22.11 16.76 -1.42
CA ASN A 7 -23.25 15.83 -1.41
C ASN A 7 -22.78 14.60 -0.58
N SER A 8 -23.60 13.60 -0.25
CA SER A 8 -23.13 12.34 0.38
C SER A 8 -22.22 11.48 -0.54
N SER A 9 -21.37 12.13 -1.34
CA SER A 9 -20.32 11.54 -2.15
C SER A 9 -19.25 10.94 -1.26
N LYS A 10 -18.95 9.65 -1.46
CA LYS A 10 -17.81 9.00 -0.83
C LYS A 10 -16.54 9.77 -1.22
N GLN A 11 -15.84 10.28 -0.21
CA GLN A 11 -14.56 10.95 -0.39
C GLN A 11 -13.43 9.94 -0.20
N TYR A 12 -12.37 10.07 -0.98
CA TYR A 12 -11.23 9.19 -0.95
C TYR A 12 -9.95 10.01 -0.81
N ILE A 13 -9.02 9.53 0.00
CA ILE A 13 -7.68 10.10 0.14
C ILE A 13 -6.71 9.10 -0.47
N CYS A 14 -5.83 9.58 -1.35
CA CYS A 14 -4.84 8.75 -2.03
C CYS A 14 -3.45 9.36 -1.86
N LEU A 15 -2.47 8.51 -1.57
CA LEU A 15 -1.05 8.84 -1.59
C LEU A 15 -0.40 8.11 -2.77
N ILE A 16 0.36 8.86 -3.57
CA ILE A 16 1.07 8.34 -4.73
C ILE A 16 2.56 8.53 -4.46
N SER A 17 3.31 7.44 -4.53
CA SER A 17 4.75 7.43 -4.30
C SER A 17 5.43 6.48 -5.27
N ARG A 18 6.69 6.79 -5.62
CA ARG A 18 7.58 5.86 -6.34
C ARG A 18 8.21 4.82 -5.40
N ALA A 19 8.28 5.12 -4.10
CA ALA A 19 8.83 4.20 -3.12
C ALA A 19 7.74 3.20 -2.67
N PRO A 20 7.99 1.88 -2.71
CA PRO A 20 7.01 0.85 -2.34
C PRO A 20 6.88 0.70 -0.81
N VAL A 21 6.62 1.79 -0.10
CA VAL A 21 6.48 1.84 1.38
C VAL A 21 5.01 1.77 1.78
N ILE A 22 4.32 0.71 1.37
CA ILE A 22 2.86 0.58 1.45
C ILE A 22 2.37 0.68 2.89
N GLN A 23 2.97 -0.05 3.83
CA GLN A 23 2.60 -0.01 5.24
C GLN A 23 2.70 1.41 5.84
N PHE A 24 3.71 2.18 5.44
CA PHE A 24 3.84 3.57 5.86
C PHE A 24 2.71 4.42 5.30
N MET A 25 2.46 4.32 4.00
CA MET A 25 1.39 5.07 3.33
C MET A 25 0.01 4.74 3.91
N GLU A 26 -0.27 3.47 4.21
CA GLU A 26 -1.51 3.05 4.89
C GLU A 26 -1.65 3.70 6.26
N ASN A 27 -0.60 3.67 7.08
CA ASN A 27 -0.63 4.30 8.41
C ASN A 27 -0.88 5.81 8.32
N VAL A 28 -0.26 6.48 7.35
CA VAL A 28 -0.49 7.92 7.10
C VAL A 28 -1.93 8.18 6.65
N LEU A 29 -2.47 7.37 5.73
CA LEU A 29 -3.84 7.52 5.24
C LEU A 29 -4.87 7.28 6.34
N LEU A 30 -4.66 6.26 7.20
CA LEU A 30 -5.51 6.00 8.35
C LEU A 30 -5.49 7.18 9.34
N GLU A 31 -4.32 7.78 9.55
CA GLU A 31 -4.18 8.95 10.40
C GLU A 31 -4.93 10.16 9.82
N LEU A 32 -4.72 10.45 8.53
CA LEU A 32 -5.45 11.52 7.82
C LEU A 32 -6.95 11.33 7.87
N ALA A 33 -7.43 10.11 7.64
CA ALA A 33 -8.84 9.77 7.70
C ALA A 33 -9.40 9.97 9.12
N SER A 34 -8.63 9.61 10.16
CA SER A 34 -9.04 9.82 11.55
C SER A 34 -9.19 11.31 11.89
N LEU A 35 -8.27 12.14 11.41
CA LEU A 35 -8.31 13.60 11.58
C LEU A 35 -9.51 14.22 10.87
N CYS A 36 -9.83 13.74 9.67
CA CYS A 36 -10.99 14.20 8.92
C CYS A 36 -12.31 13.80 9.59
N ASN A 37 -12.39 12.59 10.14
CA ASN A 37 -13.62 12.05 10.72
C ASN A 37 -13.94 12.63 12.11
N GLN A 38 -12.95 13.11 12.86
CA GLN A 38 -13.15 13.65 14.21
C GLN A 38 -13.53 15.15 14.21
N ASP A 39 -13.80 15.75 13.05
CA ASP A 39 -13.98 17.20 12.88
C ASP A 39 -12.85 18.04 13.51
N LEU A 40 -11.66 17.46 13.66
CA LEU A 40 -10.48 18.13 14.22
C LEU A 40 -9.76 18.98 13.17
N CYS A 41 -10.15 18.89 11.90
CA CYS A 41 -9.62 19.69 10.78
C CYS A 41 -9.51 21.21 11.06
N PRO A 42 -10.46 21.88 11.74
CA PRO A 42 -10.33 23.30 12.07
C PRO A 42 -9.27 23.56 13.17
N VAL A 43 -9.05 22.61 14.07
CA VAL A 43 -8.15 22.72 15.23
C VAL A 43 -6.72 22.31 14.87
N VAL A 44 -6.61 21.33 13.97
CA VAL A 44 -5.38 20.72 13.47
C VAL A 44 -5.26 21.05 11.99
N ALA A 45 -4.53 22.13 11.66
CA ALA A 45 -4.22 22.46 10.27
C ALA A 45 -3.52 21.27 9.59
N LEU A 46 -4.23 20.60 8.67
CA LEU A 46 -3.74 19.44 7.93
C LEU A 46 -2.56 19.78 7.01
N GLU A 47 -2.52 21.02 6.51
CA GLU A 47 -1.53 21.48 5.53
C GLU A 47 -0.09 21.22 6.00
N PRO A 48 0.34 21.61 7.21
CA PRO A 48 1.71 21.32 7.62
C PRO A 48 1.95 19.83 7.99
N PHE A 49 0.92 19.01 8.19
CA PHE A 49 1.09 17.55 8.29
C PHE A 49 1.37 16.95 6.90
N VAL A 50 0.55 17.31 5.92
CA VAL A 50 0.72 16.90 4.51
C VAL A 50 2.07 17.39 3.96
N ARG A 51 2.46 18.63 4.26
CA ARG A 51 3.76 19.19 3.88
C ARG A 51 4.92 18.41 4.49
N CYS A 52 4.82 18.04 5.77
CA CYS A 52 5.85 17.22 6.42
C CYS A 52 6.04 15.89 5.68
N ILE A 53 4.95 15.17 5.39
CA ILE A 53 5.00 13.88 4.68
C ILE A 53 5.61 14.01 3.29
N ILE A 54 5.25 15.05 2.54
CA ILE A 54 5.65 15.20 1.14
C ILE A 54 7.08 15.75 1.01
N ALA A 55 7.46 16.70 1.87
CA ALA A 55 8.68 17.50 1.68
C ALA A 55 9.76 17.27 2.74
N GLU A 56 9.40 16.85 3.95
CA GLU A 56 10.34 16.77 5.08
C GLU A 56 10.73 15.34 5.43
N VAL A 57 9.85 14.36 5.18
CA VAL A 57 10.14 12.95 5.43
C VAL A 57 11.16 12.45 4.39
N PRO A 58 12.39 12.09 4.81
CA PRO A 58 13.35 11.54 3.88
C PRO A 58 12.93 10.15 3.43
N CYS A 59 13.39 9.76 2.23
CA CYS A 59 13.26 8.39 1.78
C CYS A 59 13.97 7.44 2.77
N PRO A 60 13.34 6.35 3.24
CA PRO A 60 13.98 5.47 4.21
C PRO A 60 15.26 4.86 3.63
N PRO A 61 16.28 4.54 4.45
CA PRO A 61 17.42 3.79 3.96
C PRO A 61 16.98 2.37 3.55
N THR A 62 17.62 1.79 2.54
CA THR A 62 17.26 0.48 2.00
C THR A 62 17.49 -0.69 2.97
N ASP A 63 18.37 -0.51 3.95
CA ASP A 63 18.83 -1.54 4.89
C ASP A 63 18.24 -1.40 6.30
N ARG A 64 17.58 -0.28 6.59
CA ARG A 64 17.16 0.09 7.94
C ARG A 64 15.76 0.70 7.95
N CYS A 65 15.15 0.65 9.12
CA CYS A 65 13.89 1.32 9.36
C CYS A 65 14.13 2.63 10.09
N MET A 66 13.38 3.65 9.73
CA MET A 66 13.27 4.88 10.52
C MET A 66 11.93 4.92 11.23
N LYS A 67 11.85 5.70 12.31
CA LYS A 67 10.60 6.02 12.98
C LYS A 67 10.40 7.51 12.88
N ILE A 68 9.24 7.91 12.42
CA ILE A 68 8.82 9.30 12.40
C ILE A 68 7.97 9.49 13.65
N PHE A 69 8.42 10.40 14.51
CA PHE A 69 7.62 10.86 15.63
C PHE A 69 6.83 12.07 15.20
N TRP A 70 5.53 12.04 15.48
CA TRP A 70 4.68 13.19 15.32
C TRP A 70 4.10 13.60 16.66
N GLU A 71 4.37 14.83 17.06
CA GLU A 71 3.74 15.46 18.20
C GLU A 71 3.04 16.75 17.77
N ARG A 72 1.73 16.85 17.99
CA ARG A 72 0.99 18.10 17.82
C ARG A 72 0.01 18.37 18.94
N LYS A 73 0.22 19.52 19.60
CA LYS A 73 -0.62 20.08 20.68
C LYS A 73 -0.99 19.05 21.76
N HIS A 74 -0.12 18.07 22.03
CA HIS A 74 -0.36 16.94 22.94
C HIS A 74 -1.59 16.06 22.63
N ILE A 75 -2.25 16.25 21.49
CA ILE A 75 -3.43 15.47 21.06
C ILE A 75 -3.00 14.28 20.19
N PHE A 76 -1.94 14.47 19.40
CA PHE A 76 -1.38 13.45 18.54
C PHE A 76 0.05 13.14 18.97
N GLN A 77 0.26 11.94 19.52
CA GLN A 77 1.57 11.37 19.80
C GLN A 77 1.62 9.97 19.20
N ARG A 78 2.19 9.84 18.00
CA ARG A 78 2.34 8.54 17.34
C ARG A 78 3.70 8.40 16.68
N TRP A 79 4.19 7.16 16.73
CA TRP A 79 5.37 6.72 16.03
C TRP A 79 4.93 5.94 14.81
N ILE A 80 5.27 6.44 13.62
CA ILE A 80 5.04 5.71 12.37
C ILE A 80 6.37 5.15 11.91
N ARG A 81 6.45 3.82 11.81
CA ARG A 81 7.62 3.13 11.28
C ARG A 81 7.62 3.21 9.76
N VAL A 82 8.76 3.54 9.19
CA VAL A 82 8.99 3.54 7.75
C VAL A 82 10.18 2.65 7.43
N CYS A 83 9.98 1.66 6.56
CA CYS A 83 11.02 0.77 6.08
C CYS A 83 10.82 0.59 4.58
N PHE A 84 11.90 0.51 3.81
CA PHE A 84 11.79 -0.10 2.50
C PHE A 84 11.40 -1.58 2.63
N PRO A 85 10.54 -2.12 1.75
CA PRO A 85 10.37 -3.56 1.62
C PRO A 85 11.75 -4.18 1.38
N ARG A 86 11.99 -5.30 2.06
CA ARG A 86 13.32 -5.87 2.30
C ARG A 86 14.04 -6.14 0.96
N MET A 87 14.91 -5.23 0.53
CA MET A 87 15.65 -5.43 -0.74
C MET A 87 16.74 -6.51 -0.67
N ARG A 88 17.12 -6.97 0.54
CA ARG A 88 18.20 -7.95 0.76
C ARG A 88 17.79 -9.20 1.53
N ARG A 89 16.51 -9.39 1.82
CA ARG A 89 15.98 -10.59 2.47
C ARG A 89 14.63 -10.92 1.86
N LEU A 90 14.46 -12.18 1.46
CA LEU A 90 13.16 -12.66 1.03
C LEU A 90 12.14 -12.56 2.17
N PRO A 91 10.85 -12.30 1.85
CA PRO A 91 10.34 -11.91 0.54
C PRO A 91 10.69 -10.44 0.19
N LEU A 92 10.88 -10.12 -1.09
CA LEU A 92 11.15 -8.74 -1.55
C LEU A 92 9.94 -7.80 -1.46
N THR A 93 8.86 -8.26 -0.82
CA THR A 93 7.62 -7.52 -0.59
C THR A 93 7.34 -7.43 0.91
N GLU A 94 6.32 -6.68 1.28
CA GLU A 94 5.87 -6.59 2.67
C GLU A 94 5.27 -7.92 3.14
N ASP A 95 5.49 -8.26 4.42
CA ASP A 95 5.06 -9.54 5.00
C ASP A 95 3.54 -9.77 4.87
N ARG A 96 2.74 -8.68 4.86
CA ARG A 96 1.27 -8.73 4.73
C ARG A 96 0.81 -9.42 3.44
N GLY A 97 1.45 -9.14 2.30
CA GLY A 97 1.04 -9.75 1.03
C GLY A 97 1.24 -11.26 1.03
N ILE A 98 2.39 -11.71 1.55
CA ILE A 98 2.75 -13.13 1.63
C ILE A 98 1.89 -13.87 2.65
N GLN A 99 1.63 -13.25 3.81
CA GLN A 99 0.68 -13.78 4.79
C GLN A 99 -0.71 -13.95 4.16
N LEU A 100 -1.18 -12.93 3.43
CA LEU A 100 -2.47 -12.99 2.75
C LEU A 100 -2.52 -14.10 1.69
N LEU A 101 -1.43 -14.30 0.94
CA LEU A 101 -1.33 -15.37 -0.06
C LEU A 101 -1.55 -16.75 0.58
N PHE A 102 -0.79 -17.08 1.62
CA PHE A 102 -0.91 -18.38 2.31
C PHE A 102 -2.13 -18.51 3.21
N THR A 103 -2.79 -17.39 3.54
CA THR A 103 -4.09 -17.42 4.24
C THR A 103 -5.25 -17.68 3.27
N ARG A 104 -5.13 -17.24 2.01
CA ARG A 104 -6.20 -17.34 1.00
C ARG A 104 -6.08 -18.55 0.09
N PHE A 105 -4.87 -19.03 -0.17
CA PHE A 105 -4.59 -20.15 -1.07
C PHE A 105 -3.88 -21.27 -0.34
N THR A 106 -4.17 -22.52 -0.72
CA THR A 106 -3.38 -23.66 -0.27
C THR A 106 -2.05 -23.69 -1.02
N PRO A 107 -1.01 -24.35 -0.46
CA PRO A 107 0.29 -24.42 -1.10
C PRO A 107 0.26 -24.98 -2.53
N GLU A 108 -0.62 -25.96 -2.80
CA GLU A 108 -0.77 -26.58 -4.13
C GLU A 108 -1.25 -25.57 -5.17
N VAL A 109 -2.22 -24.72 -4.78
CA VAL A 109 -2.72 -23.66 -5.65
C VAL A 109 -1.64 -22.62 -5.91
N VAL A 110 -0.83 -22.27 -4.90
CA VAL A 110 0.28 -21.33 -5.07
C VAL A 110 1.31 -21.90 -6.05
N VAL A 111 1.65 -23.18 -5.96
CA VAL A 111 2.57 -23.84 -6.90
C VAL A 111 2.01 -23.79 -8.32
N ASN A 112 0.75 -24.17 -8.52
CA ASN A 112 0.11 -24.10 -9.83
C ASN A 112 0.12 -22.67 -10.39
N ILE A 113 -0.18 -21.65 -9.56
CA ILE A 113 -0.10 -20.26 -10.00
C ILE A 113 1.31 -19.94 -10.45
N VAL A 114 2.33 -20.30 -9.68
CA VAL A 114 3.74 -20.07 -10.04
C VAL A 114 4.09 -20.75 -11.37
N GLU A 115 3.61 -21.96 -11.63
CA GLU A 115 3.82 -22.63 -12.93
C GLU A 115 3.25 -21.79 -14.08
N HIS A 116 2.04 -21.26 -13.95
CA HIS A 116 1.43 -20.38 -14.95
C HIS A 116 2.19 -19.05 -15.09
N ILE A 117 2.72 -18.49 -13.98
CA ILE A 117 3.57 -17.28 -14.03
C ILE A 117 4.82 -17.56 -14.88
N LEU A 118 5.49 -18.68 -14.62
CA LEU A 118 6.73 -19.07 -15.31
C LEU A 118 6.49 -19.46 -16.77
N ALA A 119 5.29 -19.92 -17.11
CA ALA A 119 4.85 -20.16 -18.48
C ALA A 119 4.45 -18.88 -19.23
N GLU A 120 4.50 -17.71 -18.57
CA GLU A 120 4.06 -16.42 -19.11
C GLU A 120 2.56 -16.38 -19.48
N ASP A 121 1.74 -17.20 -18.81
CA ASP A 121 0.30 -17.21 -19.01
C ASP A 121 -0.37 -15.95 -18.43
N SER A 122 -1.53 -15.61 -19.00
CA SER A 122 -2.37 -14.51 -18.49
C SER A 122 -3.10 -14.93 -17.22
N ILE A 123 -2.83 -14.24 -16.10
CA ILE A 123 -3.42 -14.55 -14.79
C ILE A 123 -4.38 -13.43 -14.38
N ILE A 124 -5.59 -13.80 -13.99
CA ILE A 124 -6.61 -12.88 -13.46
C ILE A 124 -6.90 -13.23 -12.00
N LEU A 125 -6.69 -12.25 -11.12
CA LEU A 125 -7.07 -12.37 -9.72
C LEU A 125 -8.47 -11.80 -9.50
N TYR A 126 -9.32 -12.58 -8.84
CA TYR A 126 -10.65 -12.15 -8.44
C TYR A 126 -10.79 -12.26 -6.92
N ALA A 127 -11.30 -11.20 -6.29
CA ALA A 127 -11.58 -11.18 -4.86
C ALA A 127 -12.85 -10.36 -4.62
N GLN A 128 -13.65 -10.80 -3.63
CA GLN A 128 -14.79 -10.00 -3.15
C GLN A 128 -14.34 -8.68 -2.52
N GLU A 129 -13.21 -8.73 -1.80
CA GLU A 129 -12.62 -7.57 -1.15
C GLU A 129 -11.45 -7.03 -1.99
N VAL A 130 -11.67 -5.90 -2.65
CA VAL A 130 -10.70 -5.28 -3.58
C VAL A 130 -9.38 -4.91 -2.88
N SER A 131 -9.40 -4.60 -1.59
CA SER A 131 -8.22 -4.29 -0.77
C SER A 131 -7.18 -5.43 -0.78
N ASN A 132 -7.61 -6.67 -1.02
CA ASN A 132 -6.74 -7.85 -1.02
C ASN A 132 -6.03 -8.08 -2.37
N LEU A 133 -6.51 -7.50 -3.47
CA LEU A 133 -6.00 -7.78 -4.81
C LEU A 133 -4.55 -7.32 -5.00
N ALA A 134 -4.23 -6.04 -4.70
CA ALA A 134 -2.87 -5.55 -4.87
C ALA A 134 -1.85 -6.24 -3.95
N PRO A 135 -2.11 -6.43 -2.63
CA PRO A 135 -1.17 -7.17 -1.79
C PRO A 135 -0.94 -8.61 -2.24
N LEU A 136 -1.98 -9.31 -2.72
CA LEU A 136 -1.84 -10.65 -3.31
C LEU A 136 -1.02 -10.62 -4.61
N ALA A 137 -1.28 -9.66 -5.49
CA ALA A 137 -0.55 -9.54 -6.75
C ALA A 137 0.95 -9.25 -6.52
N GLU A 138 1.28 -8.36 -5.58
CA GLU A 138 2.66 -8.10 -5.17
C GLU A 138 3.31 -9.33 -4.52
N ALA A 139 2.56 -10.13 -3.76
CA ALA A 139 3.05 -11.37 -3.16
C ALA A 139 3.40 -12.42 -4.22
N LEU A 140 2.54 -12.61 -5.22
CA LEU A 140 2.80 -13.50 -6.35
C LEU A 140 4.00 -13.05 -7.18
N ARG A 141 4.16 -11.75 -7.41
CA ARG A 141 5.36 -11.22 -8.09
C ARG A 141 6.63 -11.43 -7.27
N ALA A 142 6.54 -11.37 -5.94
CA ALA A 142 7.69 -11.58 -5.07
C ALA A 142 8.09 -13.06 -4.95
N ILE A 143 7.15 -14.01 -5.05
CA ILE A 143 7.44 -15.44 -4.89
C ILE A 143 8.25 -16.03 -6.05
N VAL A 144 8.15 -15.42 -7.23
CA VAL A 144 8.88 -15.86 -8.43
C VAL A 144 10.31 -15.30 -8.52
N PHE A 145 10.78 -14.61 -7.48
CA PHE A 145 12.19 -14.20 -7.39
C PHE A 145 13.13 -15.39 -7.67
N PRO A 146 14.21 -15.22 -8.46
CA PRO A 146 14.77 -13.98 -8.98
C PRO A 146 14.15 -13.48 -10.30
N PHE A 147 13.13 -14.17 -10.83
CA PHE A 147 12.45 -13.73 -12.04
C PHE A 147 11.57 -12.51 -11.75
N VAL A 148 11.38 -11.70 -12.79
CA VAL A 148 10.53 -10.51 -12.74
C VAL A 148 9.40 -10.70 -13.73
N TRP A 149 8.18 -10.41 -13.31
CA TRP A 149 7.00 -10.40 -14.17
C TRP A 149 7.23 -9.51 -15.41
N GLN A 150 7.23 -10.11 -16.61
CA GLN A 150 7.43 -9.41 -17.88
C GLN A 150 6.12 -8.98 -18.56
N GLY A 151 5.00 -9.60 -18.19
CA GLY A 151 3.69 -9.27 -18.75
C GLY A 151 3.12 -7.94 -18.27
N VAL A 152 1.95 -7.58 -18.78
CA VAL A 152 1.21 -6.41 -18.30
C VAL A 152 0.84 -6.62 -16.82
N TYR A 153 1.16 -5.63 -15.99
CA TYR A 153 0.80 -5.63 -14.58
C TYR A 153 -0.29 -4.59 -14.32
N LEU A 154 -1.50 -5.05 -13.99
CA LEU A 154 -2.63 -4.20 -13.65
C LEU A 154 -3.35 -4.76 -12.41
N PRO A 155 -3.00 -4.32 -11.19
CA PRO A 155 -3.55 -4.89 -9.95
C PRO A 155 -5.05 -4.57 -9.75
N TYR A 156 -5.54 -3.53 -10.41
CA TYR A 156 -6.94 -3.14 -10.40
C TYR A 156 -7.40 -2.88 -11.81
N LEU A 157 -8.40 -3.64 -12.27
CA LEU A 157 -9.03 -3.40 -13.56
C LEU A 157 -10.18 -2.40 -13.40
N PRO A 158 -10.11 -1.20 -13.99
CA PRO A 158 -11.23 -0.27 -13.92
C PRO A 158 -12.41 -0.79 -14.74
N LYS A 159 -13.63 -0.63 -14.21
CA LYS A 159 -14.89 -1.00 -14.88
C LYS A 159 -15.21 -0.15 -16.12
N SER A 160 -14.29 0.64 -16.66
CA SER A 160 -14.47 1.34 -17.94
C SER A 160 -13.90 0.57 -19.12
N GLU A 161 -12.97 -0.35 -18.89
CA GLU A 161 -12.17 -1.03 -19.93
C GLU A 161 -12.74 -2.41 -20.33
N TRP A 162 -13.99 -2.73 -19.96
CA TRP A 162 -14.62 -4.05 -20.23
C TRP A 162 -15.51 -4.08 -21.48
N ARG A 163 -15.48 -3.04 -22.31
CA ARG A 163 -16.30 -2.94 -23.53
C ARG A 163 -15.54 -3.32 -24.78
#